data_AF-A0A350ANH1-F1
#
_entry.id   AF-A0A350ANH1-F1
#
_cell.length_a   1.000
_cell.length_b   1.000
_cell.length_c   1.000
_cell.angle_alpha   90.00
_cell.angle_beta   90.00
_cell.angle_gamma   90.00
#
_symmetry.space_group_name_H-M   'P 1'
#
loop_
_entity.id
_entity.type
_entity.pdbx_description
1 polymer ?
#
loop_
_entity_poly.entity_id
_entity_poly.type
_entity_poly.pdbx_seq_one_letter_code
_entity_poly.pdbx_strand_id
1 'polypeptide(L)'
;MVLEIILEKSNVKLLIKDGDKIVAQSGWDGDLSLSERLLGEIDNLLRCNGFSKEQVGKAVAVYDEESSVTSARIVQTVADAWNIASVARK
;
A
#
# COMPACT_ATOMS: atom_id res chain seq x y z
N MET A 1 -8.93 5.10 -8.40
CA MET A 1 -7.53 4.59 -8.29
C MET A 1 -7.46 3.45 -7.28
N VAL A 2 -6.41 2.61 -7.40
CA VAL A 2 -6.13 1.47 -6.52
C VAL A 2 -4.72 1.62 -5.95
N LEU A 3 -4.56 1.47 -4.64
CA LEU A 3 -3.27 1.32 -3.98
C LEU A 3 -2.87 -0.16 -3.96
N GLU A 4 -1.71 -0.50 -4.50
CA GLU A 4 -1.11 -1.83 -4.33
C GLU A 4 0.05 -1.75 -3.35
N ILE A 5 0.00 -2.57 -2.30
CA ILE A 5 1.05 -2.73 -1.30
C ILE A 5 1.71 -4.08 -1.57
N ILE A 6 2.91 -4.05 -2.15
CA ILE A 6 3.60 -5.24 -2.64
C ILE A 6 4.77 -5.56 -1.71
N LEU A 7 4.84 -6.81 -1.27
CA LEU A 7 6.01 -7.40 -0.61
C LEU A 7 6.63 -8.44 -1.56
N GLU A 8 7.91 -8.26 -1.85
CA GLU A 8 8.72 -9.23 -2.58
C GLU A 8 9.99 -9.47 -1.77
N LYS A 9 10.11 -10.63 -1.14
CA LYS A 9 11.18 -10.94 -0.17
C LYS A 9 11.20 -9.92 0.98
N SER A 10 12.19 -9.03 0.98
CA SER A 10 12.38 -7.95 1.97
C SER A 10 12.14 -6.57 1.36
N ASN A 11 11.64 -6.48 0.14
CA ASN A 11 11.40 -5.21 -0.54
C ASN A 11 9.92 -4.87 -0.47
N VAL A 12 9.63 -3.61 -0.11
CA VAL A 12 8.27 -3.09 -0.08
C VAL A 12 8.12 -2.12 -1.24
N LYS A 13 7.05 -2.28 -2.03
CA LYS A 13 6.67 -1.35 -3.08
C LYS A 13 5.24 -0.88 -2.87
N LEU A 14 5.01 0.41 -3.08
CA LEU A 14 3.70 1.03 -3.09
C LEU A 14 3.43 1.54 -4.50
N LEU A 15 2.32 1.12 -5.09
CA LEU A 15 1.88 1.60 -6.40
C LEU A 15 0.50 2.24 -6.29
N ILE A 16 0.30 3.35 -6.98
CA ILE A 16 -1.05 3.87 -7.24
C ILE A 16 -1.35 3.63 -8.71
N LYS A 17 -2.42 2.89 -8.97
CA LYS A 17 -2.92 2.60 -10.30
C LYS A 17 -4.21 3.37 -10.60
N ASP A 18 -4.31 3.91 -11.80
CA ASP A 18 -5.55 4.43 -12.38
C ASP A 18 -5.91 3.61 -13.61
N GLY A 19 -6.85 2.67 -13.44
CA GLY A 19 -7.03 1.55 -14.38
C GLY A 19 -5.76 0.70 -14.44
N ASP A 20 -5.24 0.47 -15.64
CA ASP A 20 -4.02 -0.31 -15.87
C ASP A 20 -2.72 0.50 -15.77
N LYS A 21 -2.82 1.83 -15.60
CA LYS A 21 -1.66 2.72 -15.58
C LYS A 21 -1.16 2.94 -14.17
N ILE A 22 0.13 2.76 -13.95
CA ILE A 22 0.81 3.20 -12.73
C ILE A 22 0.99 4.72 -12.82
N VAL A 23 0.38 5.46 -11.90
CA VAL A 23 0.42 6.93 -11.85
C VAL A 23 1.33 7.46 -10.74
N ALA A 24 1.65 6.63 -9.74
CA ALA A 24 2.69 6.93 -8.75
C ALA A 24 3.27 5.64 -8.18
N GLN A 25 4.52 5.71 -7.72
CA GLN A 25 5.19 4.61 -7.05
C GLN A 25 6.19 5.09 -5.99
N SER A 26 6.39 4.29 -4.96
CA SER A 26 7.51 4.38 -4.03
C SER A 26 7.90 2.99 -3.56
N GLY A 27 9.06 2.88 -2.92
CA GLY A 27 9.51 1.61 -2.36
C GLY A 27 10.75 1.76 -1.52
N TRP A 28 11.01 0.76 -0.71
CA TRP A 28 12.19 0.69 0.14
C TRP A 28 12.56 -0.76 0.43
N ASP A 29 13.82 -0.95 0.81
CA ASP A 29 14.34 -2.23 1.26
C ASP A 29 14.17 -2.34 2.79
N GLY A 30 13.79 -3.53 3.26
CA GLY A 30 13.66 -3.87 4.67
C GLY A 30 12.21 -3.90 5.16
N ASP A 31 11.65 -5.11 5.27
CA ASP A 31 10.30 -5.37 5.81
C ASP A 31 10.24 -5.30 7.35
N LEU A 32 11.37 -5.38 8.04
CA LEU A 32 11.43 -5.28 9.52
C LEU A 32 10.95 -3.92 10.06
N SER A 33 10.96 -2.88 9.21
CA SER A 33 10.47 -1.53 9.55
C SER A 33 9.06 -1.25 9.02
N LEU A 34 8.39 -2.27 8.47
CA LEU A 34 7.11 -2.12 7.76
C LEU A 34 6.03 -1.49 8.65
N SER A 35 5.87 -1.96 9.89
CA SER A 35 4.87 -1.43 10.83
C SER A 35 5.07 0.05 11.16
N GLU A 36 6.32 0.52 11.16
CA GLU A 36 6.68 1.89 11.51
C GLU A 36 6.56 2.84 10.31
N ARG A 37 6.89 2.34 9.11
CA ARG A 37 7.03 3.17 7.91
C ARG A 37 5.81 3.16 7.01
N LEU A 38 5.09 2.04 6.90
CA LEU A 38 4.12 1.81 5.83
C LEU A 38 3.07 2.92 5.69
N LEU A 39 2.43 3.32 6.80
CA LEU A 39 1.40 4.36 6.75
C LEU A 39 1.99 5.73 6.38
N GLY A 40 3.18 6.06 6.91
CA GLY A 40 3.87 7.30 6.58
C GLY A 40 4.30 7.36 5.11
N GLU A 41 4.77 6.24 4.56
CA GLU A 41 5.15 6.14 3.14
C GLU A 41 3.94 6.20 2.21
N ILE A 42 2.79 5.63 2.59
CA ILE A 42 1.53 5.80 1.85
C ILE A 42 1.12 7.28 1.85
N ASP A 43 1.12 7.93 3.01
CA ASP A 43 0.75 9.35 3.13
C ASP A 43 1.72 10.25 2.33
N ASN A 44 3.01 9.96 2.38
CA ASN A 44 4.03 10.66 1.58
C ASN A 44 3.80 10.47 0.07
N LEU A 45 3.53 9.24 -0.38
CA LEU A 45 3.27 8.93 -1.78
C LEU A 45 2.07 9.70 -2.31
N LEU A 46 0.98 9.75 -1.54
CA LEU A 46 -0.22 10.49 -1.89
C LEU A 46 0.06 11.99 -1.96
N ARG A 47 0.67 12.54 -0.91
CA ARG A 47 0.97 13.97 -0.80
C ARG A 47 1.89 14.46 -1.92
N CYS A 48 2.97 13.75 -2.21
CA CYS A 48 3.94 14.14 -3.25
C CYS A 48 3.34 14.12 -4.66
N ASN A 49 2.29 13.33 -4.88
CA ASN A 49 1.62 13.23 -6.18
C ASN A 49 0.28 13.99 -6.21
N GLY A 50 -0.05 14.75 -5.17
CA GLY A 50 -1.27 15.57 -5.11
C GLY A 50 -2.57 14.76 -5.05
N PHE A 51 -2.52 13.52 -4.57
CA PHE A 51 -3.69 12.66 -4.44
C PHE A 51 -4.31 12.76 -3.04
N SER A 52 -5.64 12.76 -2.99
CA SER A 52 -6.39 12.63 -1.75
C SER A 52 -6.71 11.15 -1.45
N LYS A 53 -6.98 10.83 -0.18
CA LYS A 53 -7.32 9.45 0.23
C LYS A 53 -8.63 8.97 -0.40
N GLU A 54 -9.52 9.89 -0.76
CA GLU A 54 -10.83 9.63 -1.36
C GLU A 54 -10.70 9.23 -2.85
N GLN A 55 -9.68 9.71 -3.56
CA GLN A 55 -9.42 9.33 -4.96
C GLN A 55 -8.94 7.87 -5.09
N VAL A 56 -8.32 7.35 -4.03
CA VAL A 56 -7.85 5.96 -3.92
C VAL A 56 -8.90 5.11 -3.22
N GLY A 57 -9.91 4.70 -3.97
CA GLY A 57 -11.09 3.99 -3.45
C GLY A 57 -10.88 2.50 -3.11
N LYS A 58 -9.67 1.96 -3.30
CA LYS A 58 -9.36 0.56 -2.97
C LYS A 58 -7.87 0.39 -2.69
N ALA A 59 -7.54 -0.52 -1.78
CA ALA A 59 -6.20 -1.05 -1.59
C ALA A 59 -6.17 -2.57 -1.80
N VAL A 60 -5.03 -3.08 -2.27
CA VAL A 60 -4.76 -4.50 -2.49
C VAL A 60 -3.38 -4.81 -1.91
N ALA A 61 -3.28 -5.85 -1.10
CA ALA A 61 -2.01 -6.40 -0.67
C ALA A 61 -1.56 -7.50 -1.65
N VAL A 62 -0.28 -7.48 -2.03
CA VAL A 62 0.35 -8.48 -2.89
C VAL A 62 1.60 -8.96 -2.17
N TYR A 63 1.76 -10.26 -2.01
CA TYR A 63 2.92 -10.87 -1.39
C TYR A 63 3.11 -12.29 -1.93
N ASP A 64 4.36 -12.74 -1.97
CA ASP A 64 4.76 -14.07 -2.45
C ASP A 64 5.00 -15.04 -1.29
N GLU A 65 5.31 -16.30 -1.62
CA GLU A 65 5.63 -17.35 -0.64
C GLU A 65 6.96 -17.08 0.12
N GLU A 66 7.80 -16.19 -0.40
CA GLU A 66 9.08 -15.81 0.22
C GLU A 66 8.93 -14.67 1.24
N SER A 67 7.77 -14.01 1.26
CA SER A 67 7.46 -12.91 2.17
C SER A 67 7.25 -13.42 3.61
N SER A 68 7.77 -12.69 4.59
CA SER A 68 7.59 -13.09 5.99
C SER A 68 6.11 -13.04 6.41
N VAL A 69 5.66 -14.06 7.16
CA VAL A 69 4.25 -14.21 7.56
C VAL A 69 3.74 -12.97 8.32
N THR A 70 4.61 -12.37 9.15
CA THR A 70 4.29 -11.15 9.89
C THR A 70 4.08 -9.98 8.94
N SER A 71 5.00 -9.74 8.00
CA SER A 71 4.90 -8.65 7.03
C SER A 71 3.67 -8.81 6.14
N ALA A 72 3.38 -10.03 5.66
CA ALA A 72 2.17 -10.34 4.89
C ALA A 72 0.89 -9.96 5.65
N ARG A 73 0.82 -10.29 6.94
CA ARG A 73 -0.34 -9.92 7.79
C ARG A 73 -0.45 -8.41 7.97
N ILE A 74 0.67 -7.69 8.11
CA ILE A 74 0.66 -6.23 8.24
C ILE A 74 0.09 -5.58 6.98
N VAL A 75 0.61 -5.93 5.79
CA VAL A 75 0.13 -5.34 4.54
C VAL A 75 -1.33 -5.68 4.26
N GLN A 76 -1.74 -6.93 4.54
CA GLN A 76 -3.13 -7.36 4.42
C GLN A 76 -4.04 -6.54 5.34
N THR A 77 -3.66 -6.40 6.61
CA THR A 77 -4.42 -5.62 7.60
C THR A 77 -4.59 -4.17 7.17
N VAL A 78 -3.53 -3.55 6.64
CA VAL A 78 -3.58 -2.17 6.14
C VAL A 78 -4.49 -2.06 4.92
N ALA A 79 -4.40 -2.98 3.97
CA ALA A 79 -5.28 -2.99 2.80
C ALA A 79 -6.76 -3.15 3.17
N ASP A 80 -7.07 -4.05 4.11
CA ASP A 80 -8.42 -4.29 4.59
C ASP A 80 -8.98 -3.06 5.33
N ALA A 81 -8.20 -2.47 6.24
CA ALA A 81 -8.57 -1.24 6.94
C ALA A 81 -8.84 -0.08 5.97
N TRP A 82 -8.02 0.05 4.92
CA TRP A 82 -8.22 1.05 3.86
C TRP A 82 -9.55 0.84 3.15
N ASN A 83 -9.87 -0.40 2.78
CA ASN A 83 -11.09 -0.75 2.07
C ASN A 83 -12.34 -0.52 2.93
N ILE A 84 -12.30 -0.88 4.22
CA ILE A 84 -13.38 -0.60 5.17
C ILE A 84 -13.63 0.91 5.27
N ALA A 85 -12.56 1.69 5.45
CA ALA A 85 -12.66 3.14 5.52
C ALA A 85 -13.19 3.75 4.21
N SER A 86 -12.81 3.20 3.05
CA SER A 86 -13.32 3.67 1.76
C SER A 86 -14.81 3.38 1.57
N VAL A 87 -15.33 2.28 2.11
CA VAL A 87 -16.76 1.98 2.08
C VAL A 87 -17.53 2.93 3.00
N ALA A 88 -17.00 3.22 4.19
CA ALA A 88 -17.63 4.14 5.15
C ALA A 88 -17.64 5.62 4.71
N ARG A 89 -16.84 5.99 3.70
CA ARG A 89 -16.80 7.35 3.11
C ARG A 89 -17.82 7.56 1.99
N LYS A 90 -18.54 6.51 1.57
CA LYS A 90 -19.63 6.59 0.59
C LYS A 90 -20.95 6.84 1.28
#